data_AF-A0A928R0S8-F1
#
_entry.id   AF-A0A928R0S8-F1
#
_cell.length_a   1.000
_cell.length_b   1.000
_cell.length_c   1.000
_cell.angle_alpha   90.00
_cell.angle_beta   90.00
_cell.angle_gamma   90.00
#
_symmetry.space_group_name_H-M   'P 1'
#
loop_
_entity.id
_entity.type
_entity.pdbx_description
1 polymer ?
#
loop_
_entity_poly.entity_id
_entity_poly.type
_entity_poly.pdbx_seq_one_letter_code
_entity_poly.pdbx_strand_id
1 'polypeptide(L)'
;MDTDFFLERKLKDEAPELHQRVRDSVFMLQGILESFLPRFPDFTDHSLLHSMDVLDYANRILGQEQMCRLSTGECFVLIMACYLHDIGMGISQKDYEVFSRSIDFGDYFETHDKADTAQTIRDFHNEYSGLFIRKYAELLEIPAGDILFAVIQTSRGHRKTDLLDSAEYPELHTPYGVIRTAFLAAIIRLADEIDVGTDRNPELLFDSSAVTTQRGIEAFGTHESIRRVEVTPERILLYVRPKAPEFVPLIEELRKKIQQTLDECRRAAEACSDLRITQEQVEIKTL
;
A
#
# COMPACT_ATOMS: atom_id res chain seq x y z
N MET A 1 6.41 -15.02 18.13
CA MET A 1 7.56 -14.10 18.20
C MET A 1 7.08 -12.77 17.67
N ASP A 2 7.52 -11.68 18.29
CA ASP A 2 6.99 -10.34 18.08
C ASP A 2 7.52 -9.75 16.75
N THR A 3 6.64 -9.59 15.77
CA THR A 3 6.94 -8.97 14.46
C THR A 3 6.82 -7.45 14.51
N ASP A 4 6.27 -6.90 15.59
CA ASP A 4 5.94 -5.48 15.67
C ASP A 4 7.21 -4.65 15.49
N PHE A 5 7.19 -3.67 14.58
CA PHE A 5 8.29 -2.74 14.29
C PHE A 5 9.63 -3.40 13.93
N PHE A 6 9.64 -4.64 13.42
CA PHE A 6 10.89 -5.36 13.16
C PHE A 6 11.72 -4.67 12.07
N LEU A 7 11.11 -4.29 10.95
CA LEU A 7 11.80 -3.61 9.85
C LEU A 7 12.46 -2.30 10.32
N GLU A 8 11.75 -1.53 11.13
CA GLU A 8 12.21 -0.26 11.66
C GLU A 8 13.38 -0.45 12.63
N ARG A 9 13.30 -1.45 13.52
CA ARG A 9 14.41 -1.81 14.42
C ARG A 9 15.64 -2.28 13.64
N LYS A 10 15.46 -3.18 12.68
CA LYS A 10 16.55 -3.68 11.84
C LYS A 10 17.24 -2.54 11.11
N LEU A 11 16.47 -1.63 10.50
CA LEU A 11 17.02 -0.47 9.82
C LEU A 11 17.77 0.46 10.78
N LYS A 12 17.21 0.70 11.96
CA LYS A 12 17.87 1.52 13.00
C LYS A 12 19.21 0.95 13.44
N ASP A 13 19.28 -0.37 13.63
CA ASP A 13 20.45 -1.04 14.20
C ASP A 13 21.55 -1.29 13.13
N GLU A 14 21.16 -1.58 11.89
CA GLU A 14 22.09 -1.97 10.82
C GLU A 14 22.40 -0.84 9.81
N ALA A 15 21.53 0.18 9.68
CA ALA A 15 21.70 1.33 8.78
C ALA A 15 21.07 2.61 9.40
N PRO A 16 21.61 3.11 10.52
CA PRO A 16 21.04 4.22 11.29
C PRO A 16 20.84 5.50 10.46
N GLU A 17 21.66 5.74 9.45
CA GLU A 17 21.53 6.85 8.50
C GLU A 17 20.28 6.73 7.63
N LEU A 18 19.92 5.53 7.16
CA LEU A 18 18.69 5.29 6.40
C LEU A 18 17.47 5.40 7.32
N HIS A 19 17.56 4.88 8.54
CA HIS A 19 16.50 5.04 9.53
C HIS A 19 16.28 6.51 9.90
N GLN A 20 17.35 7.32 10.02
CA GLN A 20 17.21 8.75 10.26
C GLN A 20 16.47 9.44 9.11
N ARG A 21 16.80 9.09 7.85
CA ARG A 21 16.07 9.59 6.67
C ARG A 21 14.59 9.26 6.74
N VAL A 22 14.21 8.01 7.03
CA VAL A 22 12.80 7.62 7.22
C VAL A 22 12.11 8.53 8.23
N ARG A 23 12.73 8.78 9.39
CA ARG A 23 12.14 9.65 10.43
C ARG A 23 11.93 11.08 9.94
N ASP A 24 12.91 11.63 9.23
CA ASP A 24 12.85 12.98 8.70
C ASP A 24 11.76 13.08 7.61
N SER A 25 11.66 12.07 6.73
CA SER A 25 10.60 11.97 5.72
C SER A 25 9.21 11.86 6.34
N VAL A 26 9.01 10.98 7.32
CA VAL A 26 7.70 10.77 7.98
C VAL A 26 7.23 12.04 8.69
N PHE A 27 8.15 12.77 9.34
CA PHE A 27 7.84 14.06 9.95
C PHE A 27 7.33 15.09 8.92
N MET A 28 7.96 15.14 7.74
CA MET A 28 7.52 15.99 6.64
C MET A 28 6.18 15.53 6.03
N LEU A 29 6.00 14.23 5.89
CA LEU A 29 4.77 13.62 5.34
C LEU A 29 3.56 13.87 6.22
N GLN A 30 3.73 13.93 7.55
CA GLN A 30 2.63 14.28 8.45
C GLN A 30 1.95 15.61 8.03
N GLY A 31 2.76 16.65 7.75
CA GLY A 31 2.22 17.94 7.30
C GLY A 31 1.60 17.91 5.90
N ILE A 32 2.04 17.00 5.03
CA ILE A 32 1.50 16.84 3.67
C ILE A 32 0.18 16.05 3.72
N LEU A 33 0.13 14.93 4.43
CA LEU A 33 -1.03 14.05 4.53
C LEU A 33 -2.22 14.73 5.23
N GLU A 34 -1.96 15.53 6.27
CA GLU A 34 -2.99 16.35 6.93
C GLU A 34 -3.65 17.37 5.97
N SER A 35 -2.97 17.77 4.89
CA SER A 35 -3.52 18.69 3.89
C SER A 35 -4.49 18.03 2.89
N PHE A 36 -4.60 16.69 2.90
CA PHE A 36 -5.41 15.92 1.94
C PHE A 36 -6.86 15.70 2.39
N LEU A 37 -7.12 15.67 3.70
CA LEU A 37 -8.45 15.45 4.29
C LEU A 37 -9.57 16.34 3.69
N PRO A 38 -9.34 17.62 3.33
CA PRO A 38 -10.40 18.45 2.76
C PRO A 38 -10.76 18.14 1.30
N ARG A 39 -9.95 17.36 0.57
CA ARG A 39 -10.04 17.23 -0.90
C ARG A 39 -10.81 15.99 -1.38
N PHE A 40 -10.99 14.99 -0.51
CA PHE A 40 -11.71 13.74 -0.80
C PHE A 40 -12.61 13.33 0.38
N PRO A 41 -13.72 14.02 0.63
CA PRO A 41 -14.60 13.72 1.76
C PRO A 41 -15.35 12.37 1.62
N ASP A 42 -15.46 11.84 0.41
CA ASP A 42 -16.31 10.67 0.11
C ASP A 42 -15.56 9.32 0.09
N PHE A 43 -14.25 9.30 0.37
CA PHE A 43 -13.42 8.12 0.12
C PHE A 43 -12.43 7.82 1.25
N THR A 44 -11.95 6.57 1.27
CA THR A 44 -11.13 5.82 2.26
C THR A 44 -10.14 6.62 3.13
N ASP A 45 -9.72 6.07 4.26
CA ASP A 45 -8.69 6.69 5.09
C ASP A 45 -7.33 6.63 4.36
N HIS A 46 -6.68 7.78 4.15
CA HIS A 46 -5.31 7.87 3.60
C HIS A 46 -4.41 8.61 4.61
N SER A 47 -4.76 8.51 5.89
CA SER A 47 -4.02 9.13 6.98
C SER A 47 -2.67 8.45 7.19
N LEU A 48 -1.86 9.07 8.04
CA LEU A 48 -0.65 8.46 8.55
C LEU A 48 -0.93 7.11 9.25
N LEU A 49 -2.13 6.92 9.80
CA LEU A 49 -2.51 5.66 10.45
C LEU A 49 -2.64 4.52 9.43
N HIS A 50 -3.28 4.75 8.27
CA HIS A 50 -3.32 3.78 7.16
C HIS A 50 -1.92 3.32 6.78
N SER A 51 -1.00 4.27 6.55
CA SER A 51 0.39 3.93 6.21
C SER A 51 1.10 3.09 7.30
N MET A 52 0.80 3.34 8.57
CA MET A 52 1.34 2.57 9.70
C MET A 52 0.72 1.17 9.77
N ASP A 53 -0.57 1.02 9.49
CA ASP A 53 -1.26 -0.26 9.48
C ASP A 53 -0.80 -1.11 8.29
N VAL A 54 -0.61 -0.54 7.09
CA VAL A 54 0.03 -1.20 5.95
C VAL A 54 1.44 -1.69 6.31
N LEU A 55 2.24 -0.90 7.02
CA LEU A 55 3.57 -1.32 7.46
C LEU A 55 3.53 -2.45 8.51
N ASP A 56 2.55 -2.42 9.43
CA ASP A 56 2.31 -3.51 10.39
C ASP A 56 1.93 -4.80 9.65
N TYR A 57 0.98 -4.73 8.71
CA TYR A 57 0.64 -5.88 7.86
C TYR A 57 1.82 -6.39 7.05
N ALA A 58 2.66 -5.51 6.49
CA ALA A 58 3.87 -5.92 5.79
C ALA A 58 4.82 -6.70 6.71
N ASN A 59 5.07 -6.24 7.94
CA ASN A 59 5.86 -6.97 8.94
C ASN A 59 5.25 -8.37 9.22
N ARG A 60 3.93 -8.46 9.35
CA ARG A 60 3.22 -9.72 9.65
C ARG A 60 3.21 -10.70 8.47
N ILE A 61 3.01 -10.21 7.25
CA ILE A 61 3.05 -11.01 6.01
C ILE A 61 4.42 -11.63 5.83
N LEU A 62 5.48 -10.81 5.94
CA LEU A 62 6.86 -11.27 5.83
C LEU A 62 7.18 -12.31 6.91
N GLY A 63 6.76 -12.04 8.15
CA GLY A 63 7.15 -12.84 9.29
C GLY A 63 8.66 -12.81 9.53
N GLN A 64 9.08 -13.34 10.68
CA GLN A 64 10.47 -13.21 11.12
C GLN A 64 11.49 -13.84 10.16
N GLU A 65 11.16 -15.00 9.58
CA GLU A 65 12.06 -15.71 8.66
C GLU A 65 12.42 -14.85 7.43
N GLN A 66 11.42 -14.24 6.79
CA GLN A 66 11.66 -13.44 5.58
C GLN A 66 12.28 -12.09 5.95
N MET A 67 11.82 -11.44 7.02
CA MET A 67 12.38 -10.14 7.46
C MET A 67 13.87 -10.21 7.80
N CYS A 68 14.34 -11.30 8.41
CA CYS A 68 15.77 -11.49 8.70
C CYS A 68 16.65 -11.56 7.44
N ARG A 69 16.06 -11.92 6.30
CA ARG A 69 16.76 -12.08 5.02
C ARG A 69 16.73 -10.81 4.15
N LEU A 70 15.94 -9.81 4.53
CA LEU A 70 15.90 -8.53 3.83
C LEU A 70 17.20 -7.75 4.06
N SER A 71 17.67 -7.10 3.00
CA SER A 71 18.75 -6.13 3.09
C SER A 71 18.29 -4.84 3.77
N THR A 72 19.22 -4.01 4.26
CA THR A 72 18.85 -2.70 4.82
C THR A 72 18.26 -1.77 3.74
N GLY A 73 18.68 -1.94 2.48
CA GLY A 73 18.06 -1.30 1.32
C GLY A 73 16.60 -1.72 1.13
N GLU A 74 16.29 -3.01 1.24
CA GLU A 74 14.92 -3.52 1.17
C GLU A 74 14.05 -3.01 2.33
N CYS A 75 14.58 -2.99 3.56
CA CYS A 75 13.88 -2.43 4.71
C CYS A 75 13.55 -0.95 4.49
N PHE A 76 14.52 -0.14 4.04
CA PHE A 76 14.30 1.27 3.75
C PHE A 76 13.24 1.47 2.67
N VAL A 77 13.38 0.77 1.53
CA VAL A 77 12.46 0.91 0.40
C VAL A 77 11.04 0.51 0.80
N LEU A 78 10.87 -0.60 1.53
CA LEU A 78 9.56 -1.07 1.94
C LEU A 78 8.89 -0.08 2.92
N ILE A 79 9.62 0.39 3.93
CA ILE A 79 9.09 1.38 4.89
C ILE A 79 8.68 2.66 4.16
N MET A 80 9.56 3.22 3.34
CA MET A 80 9.26 4.43 2.57
C MET A 80 8.08 4.23 1.63
N ALA A 81 7.99 3.08 0.96
CA ALA A 81 6.88 2.78 0.06
C ALA A 81 5.54 2.69 0.79
N CYS A 82 5.49 2.07 1.99
CA CYS A 82 4.28 2.05 2.82
C CYS A 82 3.75 3.47 3.12
N TYR A 83 4.63 4.43 3.40
CA TYR A 83 4.23 5.83 3.64
C TYR A 83 3.92 6.64 2.38
N LEU A 84 4.33 6.18 1.20
CA LEU A 84 4.30 6.98 -0.04
C LEU A 84 3.41 6.40 -1.15
N HIS A 85 2.90 5.17 -1.01
CA HIS A 85 2.16 4.49 -2.08
C HIS A 85 0.93 5.28 -2.57
N ASP A 86 0.26 5.96 -1.65
CA ASP A 86 -0.93 6.77 -1.90
C ASP A 86 -0.69 8.28 -2.01
N ILE A 87 0.58 8.73 -1.95
CA ILE A 87 0.90 10.17 -1.98
C ILE A 87 0.37 10.87 -3.24
N GLY A 88 0.21 10.11 -4.33
CA GLY A 88 -0.37 10.52 -5.60
C GLY A 88 -1.84 10.96 -5.51
N MET A 89 -2.58 10.50 -4.50
CA MET A 89 -3.96 10.94 -4.26
C MET A 89 -4.02 12.43 -3.92
N GLY A 90 -2.99 12.95 -3.25
CA GLY A 90 -2.98 14.31 -2.71
C GLY A 90 -2.24 15.36 -3.56
N ILE A 91 -1.93 15.07 -4.82
CA ILE A 91 -1.17 16.00 -5.66
C ILE A 91 -1.88 17.34 -5.86
N SER A 92 -1.08 18.40 -5.99
CA SER A 92 -1.61 19.73 -6.31
C SER A 92 -2.16 19.78 -7.74
N GLN A 93 -3.08 20.72 -8.03
CA GLN A 93 -3.59 20.93 -9.39
C GLN A 93 -2.45 21.20 -10.40
N LYS A 94 -1.42 21.95 -9.96
CA LYS A 94 -0.22 22.21 -10.76
C LYS A 94 0.56 20.93 -11.06
N ASP A 95 0.69 20.06 -10.07
CA ASP A 95 1.36 18.76 -10.25
C ASP A 95 0.56 17.85 -11.15
N TYR A 96 -0.76 17.78 -11.00
CA TYR A 96 -1.65 17.06 -11.91
C TYR A 96 -1.45 17.49 -13.37
N GLU A 97 -1.46 18.80 -13.65
CA GLU A 97 -1.28 19.31 -15.02
C GLU A 97 0.08 18.96 -15.66
N VAL A 98 1.13 18.83 -14.84
CA VAL A 98 2.47 18.45 -15.31
C VAL A 98 2.58 16.93 -15.43
N PHE A 99 2.21 16.20 -14.38
CA PHE A 99 2.34 14.75 -14.27
C PHE A 99 1.48 14.01 -15.28
N SER A 100 0.27 14.48 -15.55
CA SER A 100 -0.62 13.89 -16.56
C SER A 100 -0.02 13.89 -17.97
N ARG A 101 1.01 14.72 -18.25
CA ARG A 101 1.72 14.69 -19.55
C ARG A 101 2.69 13.52 -19.68
N SER A 102 2.98 12.84 -18.57
CA SER A 102 3.93 11.73 -18.49
C SER A 102 3.26 10.39 -18.21
N ILE A 103 1.93 10.37 -18.03
CA ILE A 103 1.14 9.17 -17.83
C ILE A 103 0.52 8.78 -19.16
N ASP A 104 0.67 7.51 -19.53
CA ASP A 104 -0.09 6.92 -20.62
C ASP A 104 -1.48 6.54 -20.10
N PHE A 105 -2.49 7.29 -20.52
CA PHE A 105 -3.88 7.02 -20.17
C PHE A 105 -4.54 5.97 -21.08
N GLY A 106 -3.89 5.54 -22.17
CA GLY A 106 -4.51 4.64 -23.14
C GLY A 106 -5.87 5.15 -23.62
N ASP A 107 -6.89 4.29 -23.53
CA ASP A 107 -8.29 4.56 -23.88
C ASP A 107 -9.14 4.99 -22.67
N TYR A 108 -8.51 5.37 -21.54
CA TYR A 108 -9.22 5.67 -20.29
C TYR A 108 -10.30 6.74 -20.47
N PHE A 109 -9.99 7.85 -21.14
CA PHE A 109 -10.96 8.93 -21.35
C PHE A 109 -12.04 8.60 -22.40
N GLU A 110 -11.85 7.54 -23.19
CA GLU A 110 -12.89 7.03 -24.09
C GLU A 110 -13.88 6.15 -23.33
N THR A 111 -13.38 5.36 -22.37
CA THR A 111 -14.18 4.45 -21.53
C THR A 111 -14.79 5.13 -20.30
N HIS A 112 -14.22 6.27 -19.88
CA HIS A 112 -14.63 7.08 -18.75
C HIS A 112 -14.85 8.54 -19.18
N ASP A 113 -15.76 8.77 -20.13
CA ASP A 113 -16.05 10.08 -20.75
C ASP A 113 -16.47 11.19 -19.76
N LYS A 114 -16.84 10.82 -18.54
CA LYS A 114 -17.24 11.71 -17.44
C LYS A 114 -16.22 11.77 -16.30
N ALA A 115 -15.05 11.15 -16.44
CA ALA A 115 -14.02 11.23 -15.41
C ALA A 115 -13.58 12.69 -15.23
N ASP A 116 -13.72 13.20 -14.01
CA ASP A 116 -13.13 14.47 -13.62
C ASP A 116 -11.70 14.27 -13.12
N THR A 117 -11.05 15.36 -12.72
CA THR A 117 -9.69 15.34 -12.17
C THR A 117 -9.58 14.43 -10.95
N ALA A 118 -10.58 14.40 -10.07
CA ALA A 118 -10.53 13.60 -8.86
C ALA A 118 -10.59 12.10 -9.18
N GLN A 119 -11.48 11.71 -10.11
CA GLN A 119 -11.58 10.33 -10.58
C GLN A 119 -10.30 9.90 -11.32
N THR A 120 -9.72 10.77 -12.14
CA THR A 120 -8.47 10.50 -12.86
C THR A 120 -7.31 10.31 -11.89
N ILE A 121 -7.17 11.20 -10.91
CA ILE A 121 -6.16 11.07 -9.83
C ILE A 121 -6.34 9.73 -9.13
N ARG A 122 -7.56 9.40 -8.71
CA ARG A 122 -7.86 8.13 -8.04
C ARG A 122 -7.52 6.92 -8.88
N ASP A 123 -7.82 6.94 -10.18
CA ASP A 123 -7.58 5.78 -11.02
C ASP A 123 -6.11 5.56 -11.35
N PHE A 124 -5.30 6.62 -11.35
CA PHE A 124 -3.87 6.57 -11.67
C PHE A 124 -2.97 6.98 -10.50
N HIS A 125 -3.45 6.95 -9.26
CA HIS A 125 -2.69 7.48 -8.11
C HIS A 125 -1.36 6.76 -7.90
N ASN A 126 -1.26 5.47 -8.25
CA ASN A 126 0.01 4.76 -8.22
C ASN A 126 1.06 5.40 -9.15
N GLU A 127 0.66 5.82 -10.35
CA GLU A 127 1.53 6.54 -11.29
C GLU A 127 1.86 7.95 -10.80
N TYR A 128 0.86 8.66 -10.29
CA TYR A 128 1.06 9.97 -9.68
C TYR A 128 1.98 9.92 -8.47
N SER A 129 1.90 8.87 -7.64
CA SER A 129 2.80 8.63 -6.51
C SER A 129 4.24 8.48 -7.01
N GLY A 130 4.46 7.67 -8.05
CA GLY A 130 5.79 7.53 -8.65
C GLY A 130 6.38 8.85 -9.17
N LEU A 131 5.55 9.68 -9.83
CA LEU A 131 5.96 11.00 -10.32
C LEU A 131 6.19 12.01 -9.19
N PHE A 132 5.37 11.98 -8.15
CA PHE A 132 5.53 12.81 -6.96
C PHE A 132 6.83 12.48 -6.24
N ILE A 133 7.07 11.19 -5.95
CA ILE A 133 8.29 10.71 -5.29
C ILE A 133 9.52 11.13 -6.10
N ARG A 134 9.48 10.98 -7.42
CA ARG A 134 10.57 11.41 -8.30
C ARG A 134 10.83 12.91 -8.19
N LYS A 135 9.78 13.73 -8.25
CA LYS A 135 9.90 15.20 -8.22
C LYS A 135 10.42 15.71 -6.87
N TYR A 136 9.97 15.10 -5.77
CA TYR A 136 10.22 15.57 -4.42
C TYR A 136 11.23 14.68 -3.66
N ALA A 137 12.02 13.87 -4.35
CA ALA A 137 12.95 12.91 -3.75
C ALA A 137 13.92 13.54 -2.73
N GLU A 138 14.48 14.71 -3.04
CA GLU A 138 15.37 15.44 -2.13
C GLU A 138 14.64 15.89 -0.87
N LEU A 139 13.42 16.42 -1.00
CA LEU A 139 12.58 16.83 0.13
C LEU A 139 12.18 15.64 1.01
N LEU A 140 11.97 14.49 0.38
CA LEU A 140 11.64 13.23 1.03
C LEU A 140 12.89 12.49 1.56
N GLU A 141 14.08 13.10 1.50
CA GLU A 141 15.34 12.49 1.95
C GLU A 141 15.66 11.12 1.32
N ILE A 142 15.15 10.86 0.11
CA ILE A 142 15.36 9.60 -0.61
C ILE A 142 16.70 9.65 -1.36
N PRO A 143 17.64 8.71 -1.11
CA PRO A 143 18.88 8.65 -1.87
C PRO A 143 18.63 8.45 -3.37
N ALA A 144 19.35 9.20 -4.20
CA ALA A 144 19.26 9.11 -5.65
C ALA A 144 19.74 7.74 -6.19
N GLY A 145 19.52 7.51 -7.49
CA GLY A 145 19.92 6.27 -8.18
C GLY A 145 18.97 5.11 -7.89
N ASP A 146 19.52 3.92 -7.70
CA ASP A 146 18.76 2.67 -7.56
C ASP A 146 17.81 2.67 -6.35
N ILE A 147 18.15 3.38 -5.27
CA ILE A 147 17.26 3.51 -4.10
C ILE A 147 16.00 4.30 -4.46
N LEU A 148 16.15 5.47 -5.07
CA LEU A 148 15.01 6.27 -5.54
C LEU A 148 14.16 5.48 -6.54
N PHE A 149 14.80 4.80 -7.49
CA PHE A 149 14.09 3.95 -8.43
C PHE A 149 13.30 2.85 -7.70
N ALA A 150 13.90 2.17 -6.74
CA ALA A 150 13.24 1.12 -5.97
C ALA A 150 12.04 1.64 -5.16
N VAL A 151 12.14 2.81 -4.51
CA VAL A 151 11.02 3.43 -3.79
C VAL A 151 9.89 3.76 -4.77
N ILE A 152 10.20 4.38 -5.92
CA ILE A 152 9.20 4.70 -6.95
C ILE A 152 8.49 3.44 -7.43
N GLN A 153 9.24 2.41 -7.81
CA GLN A 153 8.67 1.19 -8.37
C GLN A 153 7.87 0.41 -7.32
N THR A 154 8.37 0.29 -6.10
CA THR A 154 7.64 -0.38 -5.01
C THR A 154 6.34 0.35 -4.70
N SER A 155 6.35 1.69 -4.63
CA SER A 155 5.14 2.50 -4.46
C SER A 155 4.18 2.39 -5.64
N ARG A 156 4.66 2.42 -6.90
CA ARG A 156 3.79 2.19 -8.09
C ARG A 156 3.20 0.78 -8.10
N GLY A 157 3.97 -0.18 -7.60
CA GLY A 157 3.67 -1.60 -7.56
C GLY A 157 2.53 -2.02 -6.65
N HIS A 158 2.02 -1.14 -5.78
CA HIS A 158 0.91 -1.51 -4.89
C HIS A 158 -0.40 -1.81 -5.66
N ARG A 159 -0.55 -1.38 -6.93
CA ARG A 159 -1.69 -1.75 -7.77
C ARG A 159 -1.41 -1.63 -9.28
N LYS A 160 -2.24 -2.31 -10.09
CA LYS A 160 -2.38 -2.15 -11.55
C LYS A 160 -1.15 -2.41 -12.44
N THR A 161 0.04 -2.61 -11.87
CA THR A 161 1.25 -2.94 -12.62
C THR A 161 1.52 -4.44 -12.67
N ASP A 162 2.26 -4.89 -13.68
CA ASP A 162 2.70 -6.28 -13.82
C ASP A 162 3.99 -6.52 -13.04
N LEU A 163 3.88 -7.18 -11.88
CA LEU A 163 5.03 -7.49 -11.03
C LEU A 163 5.96 -8.56 -11.63
N LEU A 164 5.56 -9.23 -12.70
CA LEU A 164 6.40 -10.19 -13.44
C LEU A 164 7.20 -9.52 -14.56
N ASP A 165 6.93 -8.26 -14.88
CA ASP A 165 7.75 -7.51 -15.82
C ASP A 165 9.10 -7.14 -15.18
N SER A 166 10.11 -7.96 -15.44
CA SER A 166 11.47 -7.75 -14.93
C SER A 166 12.14 -6.45 -15.42
N ALA A 167 11.64 -5.82 -16.49
CA ALA A 167 12.13 -4.52 -16.92
C ALA A 167 11.57 -3.40 -16.02
N GLU A 168 10.34 -3.55 -15.55
CA GLU A 168 9.69 -2.60 -14.64
C GLU A 168 10.06 -2.87 -13.18
N TYR A 169 10.22 -4.14 -12.79
CA TYR A 169 10.53 -4.59 -11.43
C TYR A 169 11.82 -5.44 -11.37
N PRO A 170 13.00 -4.85 -11.68
CA PRO A 170 14.27 -5.55 -11.62
C PRO A 170 14.77 -5.78 -10.18
N GLU A 171 15.70 -6.72 -10.05
CA GLU A 171 16.58 -6.80 -8.88
C GLU A 171 17.71 -5.74 -9.01
N LEU A 172 17.97 -5.00 -7.94
CA LEU A 172 18.96 -3.92 -7.93
C LEU A 172 20.05 -4.22 -6.90
N HIS A 173 21.31 -3.94 -7.28
CA HIS A 173 22.46 -4.13 -6.40
C HIS A 173 22.95 -2.79 -5.88
N THR A 174 22.74 -2.52 -4.59
CA THR A 174 23.09 -1.25 -3.96
C THR A 174 24.15 -1.43 -2.87
N PRO A 175 24.77 -0.34 -2.38
CA PRO A 175 25.63 -0.40 -1.18
C PRO A 175 24.90 -0.92 0.08
N TYR A 176 23.57 -0.87 0.10
CA TYR A 176 22.72 -1.35 1.20
C TYR A 176 22.19 -2.77 0.96
N GLY A 177 22.77 -3.48 -0.01
CA GLY A 177 22.41 -4.85 -0.40
C GLY A 177 21.51 -4.93 -1.63
N VAL A 178 21.04 -6.15 -1.88
CA VAL A 178 20.15 -6.47 -3.00
C VAL A 178 18.74 -5.98 -2.69
N ILE A 179 18.07 -5.37 -3.67
CA ILE A 179 16.70 -4.90 -3.58
C ILE A 179 15.84 -5.58 -4.64
N ARG A 180 14.92 -6.41 -4.19
CA ARG A 180 14.01 -7.18 -5.06
C ARG A 180 12.71 -6.44 -5.24
N THR A 181 12.67 -5.52 -6.19
CA THR A 181 11.54 -4.57 -6.34
C THR A 181 10.18 -5.26 -6.54
N ALA A 182 10.12 -6.33 -7.34
CA ALA A 182 8.90 -7.12 -7.52
C ALA A 182 8.40 -7.75 -6.22
N PHE A 183 9.32 -8.29 -5.41
CA PHE A 183 8.98 -8.87 -4.10
C PHE A 183 8.45 -7.80 -3.15
N LEU A 184 9.14 -6.66 -3.03
CA LEU A 184 8.69 -5.57 -2.16
C LEU A 184 7.32 -5.05 -2.59
N ALA A 185 7.11 -4.85 -3.90
CA ALA A 185 5.84 -4.43 -4.47
C ALA A 185 4.70 -5.43 -4.17
N ALA A 186 4.98 -6.74 -4.22
CA ALA A 186 4.02 -7.77 -3.85
C ALA A 186 3.63 -7.68 -2.36
N ILE A 187 4.60 -7.40 -1.47
CA ILE A 187 4.32 -7.22 -0.04
C ILE A 187 3.42 -6.02 0.22
N ILE A 188 3.73 -4.84 -0.36
CA ILE A 188 2.88 -3.67 -0.16
C ILE A 188 1.50 -3.85 -0.80
N ARG A 189 1.42 -4.42 -2.01
CA ARG A 189 0.14 -4.70 -2.68
C ARG A 189 -0.78 -5.56 -1.82
N LEU A 190 -0.23 -6.61 -1.20
CA LEU A 190 -1.01 -7.47 -0.32
C LEU A 190 -1.33 -6.79 1.01
N ALA A 191 -0.37 -6.07 1.60
CA ALA A 191 -0.56 -5.38 2.88
C ALA A 191 -1.66 -4.32 2.82
N ASP A 192 -1.69 -3.52 1.75
CA ASP A 192 -2.72 -2.54 1.48
C ASP A 192 -4.10 -3.20 1.24
N GLU A 193 -4.14 -4.27 0.45
CA GLU A 193 -5.39 -4.99 0.15
C GLU A 193 -6.03 -5.65 1.39
N ILE A 194 -5.25 -6.03 2.41
CA ILE A 194 -5.76 -6.62 3.65
C ILE A 194 -6.05 -5.60 4.75
N ASP A 195 -5.77 -4.31 4.54
CA ASP A 195 -6.11 -3.26 5.49
C ASP A 195 -7.59 -2.89 5.42
N VAL A 196 -8.42 -3.83 5.86
CA VAL A 196 -9.88 -3.75 5.78
C VAL A 196 -10.57 -3.85 7.15
N GLY A 197 -9.80 -3.97 8.24
CA GLY A 197 -10.30 -4.15 9.60
C GLY A 197 -10.72 -2.83 10.26
N THR A 198 -11.76 -2.87 11.10
CA THR A 198 -12.26 -1.68 11.82
C THR A 198 -11.76 -1.52 13.25
N ASP A 199 -11.01 -2.50 13.77
CA ASP A 199 -10.54 -2.54 15.16
C ASP A 199 -9.71 -1.32 15.62
N ARG A 200 -9.21 -0.48 14.70
CA ARG A 200 -8.36 0.67 15.06
C ARG A 200 -9.01 2.05 14.98
N ASN A 201 -10.12 2.28 14.26
CA ASN A 201 -10.94 3.49 14.42
C ASN A 201 -12.20 3.54 13.53
N PRO A 202 -13.38 3.11 14.01
CA PRO A 202 -14.60 3.25 13.22
C PRO A 202 -15.14 4.70 13.19
N GLU A 203 -14.99 5.46 14.27
CA GLU A 203 -15.76 6.70 14.49
C GLU A 203 -14.98 8.00 14.24
N LEU A 204 -13.64 7.97 14.22
CA LEU A 204 -12.81 9.18 14.13
C LEU A 204 -12.39 9.54 12.69
N LEU A 205 -12.48 8.58 11.75
CA LEU A 205 -11.96 8.72 10.40
C LEU A 205 -13.05 8.94 9.34
N PHE A 206 -14.30 8.58 9.65
CA PHE A 206 -15.37 8.55 8.67
C PHE A 206 -16.62 9.26 9.18
N ASP A 207 -16.99 10.37 8.53
CA ASP A 207 -18.35 10.86 8.61
C ASP A 207 -19.21 10.07 7.60
N SER A 208 -19.81 8.97 8.07
CA SER A 208 -20.70 8.14 7.25
C SER A 208 -21.89 8.92 6.66
N SER A 209 -22.15 10.15 7.13
CA SER A 209 -23.19 11.02 6.57
C SER A 209 -22.81 11.65 5.22
N ALA A 210 -21.53 11.62 4.82
CA ALA A 210 -21.06 12.13 3.53
C ALA A 210 -21.24 11.12 2.38
N VAL A 211 -21.23 9.81 2.67
CA VAL A 211 -21.30 8.76 1.65
C VAL A 211 -22.74 8.59 1.15
N THR A 212 -23.03 9.16 -0.01
CA THR A 212 -24.41 9.17 -0.58
C THR A 212 -24.63 8.15 -1.70
N THR A 213 -23.56 7.52 -2.21
CA THR A 213 -23.68 6.55 -3.31
C THR A 213 -23.93 5.14 -2.78
N GLN A 214 -24.79 4.37 -3.48
CA GLN A 214 -25.10 2.98 -3.12
C GLN A 214 -23.83 2.11 -2.99
N ARG A 215 -22.88 2.27 -3.93
CA ARG A 215 -21.59 1.57 -3.88
C ARG A 215 -20.76 1.96 -2.65
N GLY A 216 -20.78 3.23 -2.26
CA GLY A 216 -20.08 3.69 -1.06
C GLY A 216 -20.69 3.11 0.21
N ILE A 217 -22.02 3.05 0.30
CA ILE A 217 -22.74 2.43 1.43
C ILE A 217 -22.40 0.95 1.55
N GLU A 218 -22.41 0.22 0.43
CA GLU A 218 -22.07 -1.21 0.38
C GLU A 218 -20.61 -1.46 0.76
N ALA A 219 -19.67 -0.68 0.20
CA ALA A 219 -18.26 -0.78 0.55
C ALA A 219 -18.04 -0.49 2.05
N PHE A 220 -18.58 0.62 2.55
CA PHE A 220 -18.42 1.01 3.95
C PHE A 220 -19.01 -0.03 4.90
N GLY A 221 -20.25 -0.48 4.67
CA GLY A 221 -20.88 -1.49 5.52
C GLY A 221 -20.21 -2.87 5.46
N THR A 222 -19.52 -3.18 4.34
CA THR A 222 -18.67 -4.39 4.24
C THR A 222 -17.44 -4.27 5.13
N HIS A 223 -16.71 -3.16 5.06
CA HIS A 223 -15.55 -2.91 5.94
C HIS A 223 -15.96 -2.92 7.41
N GLU A 224 -17.06 -2.25 7.79
CA GLU A 224 -17.54 -2.26 9.18
C GLU A 224 -18.05 -3.62 9.67
N SER A 225 -18.29 -4.54 8.75
CA SER A 225 -18.58 -5.94 9.10
C SER A 225 -17.32 -6.73 9.42
N ILE A 226 -16.13 -6.25 9.07
CA ILE A 226 -14.85 -6.86 9.39
C ILE A 226 -14.33 -6.19 10.66
N ARG A 227 -14.23 -6.96 11.74
CA ARG A 227 -13.69 -6.48 13.01
C ARG A 227 -12.18 -6.41 12.88
N ARG A 228 -11.56 -7.55 12.62
CA ARG A 228 -10.11 -7.66 12.56
C ARG A 228 -9.61 -8.57 11.46
N VAL A 229 -8.41 -8.27 11.02
CA VAL A 229 -7.62 -9.14 10.17
C VAL A 229 -6.45 -9.69 10.98
N GLU A 230 -6.29 -11.00 10.96
CA GLU A 230 -5.18 -11.69 11.61
C GLU A 230 -4.34 -12.40 10.54
N VAL A 231 -3.07 -12.02 10.45
CA VAL A 231 -2.11 -12.67 9.56
C VAL A 231 -1.35 -13.71 10.36
N THR A 232 -1.51 -14.97 9.99
CA THR A 232 -0.78 -16.12 10.54
C THR A 232 0.30 -16.56 9.55
N PRO A 233 1.21 -17.48 9.91
CA PRO A 233 2.22 -17.98 8.97
C PRO A 233 1.62 -18.60 7.69
N GLU A 234 0.45 -19.24 7.78
CA GLU A 234 -0.13 -20.01 6.66
C GLU A 234 -1.40 -19.37 6.10
N ARG A 235 -2.06 -18.45 6.82
CA ARG A 235 -3.39 -17.94 6.47
C ARG A 235 -3.59 -16.49 6.85
N ILE A 236 -4.46 -15.81 6.11
CA ILE A 236 -5.04 -14.52 6.47
C ILE A 236 -6.47 -14.77 6.95
N LEU A 237 -6.81 -14.35 8.16
CA LEU A 237 -8.10 -14.60 8.78
C LEU A 237 -8.88 -13.28 8.90
N LEU A 238 -10.03 -13.22 8.25
CA LEU A 238 -10.99 -12.12 8.35
C LEU A 238 -12.00 -12.47 9.44
N TYR A 239 -11.93 -11.80 10.58
CA TYR A 239 -12.90 -11.96 11.66
C TYR A 239 -14.06 -11.00 11.45
N VAL A 240 -15.25 -11.55 11.18
CA VAL A 240 -16.39 -10.79 10.71
C VAL A 240 -17.58 -10.89 11.65
N ARG A 241 -18.30 -9.79 11.78
CA ARG A 241 -19.64 -9.70 12.36
C ARG A 241 -20.50 -8.87 11.41
N PRO A 242 -21.21 -9.51 10.46
CA PRO A 242 -22.03 -8.83 9.47
C PRO A 242 -23.04 -7.91 10.14
N LYS A 243 -23.15 -6.66 9.65
CA LYS A 243 -24.16 -5.72 10.14
C LYS A 243 -25.59 -6.17 9.86
N ALA A 244 -25.77 -6.85 8.73
CA ALA A 244 -27.05 -7.38 8.26
C ALA A 244 -26.79 -8.50 7.21
N PRO A 245 -27.78 -9.35 6.91
CA PRO A 245 -27.62 -10.49 6.00
C PRO A 245 -27.14 -10.11 4.59
N GLU A 246 -27.48 -8.92 4.11
CA GLU A 246 -27.08 -8.40 2.79
C GLU A 246 -25.57 -8.16 2.66
N PHE A 247 -24.84 -8.00 3.76
CA PHE A 247 -23.38 -7.82 3.74
C PHE A 247 -22.61 -9.13 3.61
N VAL A 248 -23.22 -10.28 3.92
CA VAL A 248 -22.57 -11.61 3.80
C VAL A 248 -22.01 -11.87 2.40
N PRO A 249 -22.77 -11.70 1.30
CA PRO A 249 -22.22 -11.87 -0.04
C PRO A 249 -21.10 -10.87 -0.36
N LEU A 250 -21.21 -9.61 0.11
CA LEU A 250 -20.18 -8.59 -0.13
C LEU A 250 -18.86 -8.92 0.57
N ILE A 251 -18.94 -9.42 1.81
CA ILE A 251 -17.77 -9.91 2.57
C ILE A 251 -17.11 -11.07 1.82
N GLU A 252 -17.90 -11.97 1.22
CA GLU A 252 -17.31 -13.07 0.45
C GLU A 252 -16.67 -12.62 -0.86
N GLU A 253 -17.24 -11.64 -1.56
CA GLU A 253 -16.59 -11.05 -2.72
C GLU A 253 -15.28 -10.35 -2.34
N LEU A 254 -15.23 -9.65 -1.20
CA LEU A 254 -14.00 -9.10 -0.67
C LEU A 254 -12.97 -10.19 -0.34
N ARG A 255 -13.36 -11.27 0.34
CA ARG A 255 -12.47 -12.40 0.64
C ARG A 255 -11.90 -13.02 -0.64
N LYS A 256 -12.71 -13.17 -1.69
CA LYS A 256 -12.25 -13.65 -3.01
C LYS A 256 -11.26 -12.68 -3.65
N LYS A 257 -11.53 -11.37 -3.60
CA LYS A 257 -10.60 -10.34 -4.09
C LYS A 257 -9.25 -10.42 -3.39
N ILE A 258 -9.25 -10.46 -2.06
CA ILE A 258 -8.01 -10.58 -1.26
C ILE A 258 -7.29 -11.89 -1.61
N GLN A 259 -8.00 -13.01 -1.77
CA GLN A 259 -7.38 -14.28 -2.17
C GLN A 259 -6.72 -14.17 -3.54
N GLN A 260 -7.37 -13.53 -4.52
CA GLN A 260 -6.77 -13.32 -5.83
C GLN A 260 -5.50 -12.49 -5.73
N THR A 261 -5.52 -11.38 -4.98
CA THR A 261 -4.33 -10.55 -4.75
C THR A 261 -3.23 -11.35 -4.05
N LEU A 262 -3.56 -12.18 -3.06
CA LEU A 262 -2.62 -13.08 -2.41
C LEU A 262 -1.95 -14.04 -3.41
N ASP A 263 -2.74 -14.70 -4.26
CA ASP A 263 -2.25 -15.65 -5.25
C ASP A 263 -1.32 -14.97 -6.28
N GLU A 264 -1.68 -13.75 -6.71
CA GLU A 264 -0.85 -12.93 -7.62
C GLU A 264 0.47 -12.52 -6.95
N CYS A 265 0.42 -12.02 -5.71
CA CYS A 265 1.60 -11.59 -4.97
C CYS A 265 2.54 -12.75 -4.66
N ARG A 266 2.00 -13.93 -4.30
CA ARG A 266 2.78 -15.16 -4.12
C ARG A 266 3.49 -15.56 -5.39
N ARG A 267 2.79 -15.57 -6.53
CA ARG A 267 3.38 -15.91 -7.84
C ARG A 267 4.53 -14.97 -8.18
N ALA A 268 4.34 -13.67 -7.98
CA ALA A 268 5.39 -12.68 -8.20
C ALA A 268 6.59 -12.97 -7.30
N ALA A 269 6.39 -13.11 -5.99
CA ALA A 269 7.43 -13.39 -5.01
C ALA A 269 8.25 -14.65 -5.37
N GLU A 270 7.58 -15.76 -5.69
CA GLU A 270 8.21 -17.04 -6.05
C GLU A 270 8.99 -16.96 -7.37
N ALA A 271 8.52 -16.14 -8.33
CA ALA A 271 9.17 -16.00 -9.64
C ALA A 271 10.40 -15.08 -9.61
N CYS A 272 10.42 -14.08 -8.72
CA CYS A 272 11.43 -13.01 -8.73
C CYS A 272 12.41 -13.03 -7.56
N SER A 273 12.23 -13.91 -6.56
CA SER A 273 13.04 -13.90 -5.35
C SER A 273 13.24 -15.29 -4.74
N ASP A 274 14.25 -15.41 -3.89
CA ASP A 274 14.43 -16.54 -2.98
C ASP A 274 13.57 -16.41 -1.69
N LEU A 275 12.80 -15.33 -1.59
CA LEU A 275 11.84 -15.05 -0.52
C LEU A 275 10.44 -15.51 -0.94
N ARG A 276 9.54 -15.64 0.04
CA ARG A 276 8.18 -16.13 -0.21
C ARG A 276 7.16 -15.45 0.70
N ILE A 277 5.95 -15.27 0.17
CA ILE A 277 4.75 -15.01 0.97
C ILE A 277 4.20 -16.37 1.39
N THR A 278 4.24 -16.68 2.69
CA THR A 278 3.91 -18.03 3.18
C THR A 278 2.41 -18.28 3.29
N GLN A 279 1.60 -17.22 3.41
CA GLN A 279 0.15 -17.34 3.55
C GLN A 279 -0.48 -17.89 2.27
N GLU A 280 -1.28 -18.95 2.36
CA GLU A 280 -1.86 -19.65 1.20
C GLU A 280 -3.36 -19.34 1.01
N GLN A 281 -4.06 -19.01 2.10
CA GLN A 281 -5.51 -18.90 2.09
C GLN A 281 -6.02 -17.72 2.91
N VAL A 282 -7.08 -17.11 2.40
CA VAL A 282 -7.89 -16.10 3.08
C VAL A 282 -9.17 -16.75 3.57
N GLU A 283 -9.41 -16.76 4.88
CA GLU A 283 -10.57 -17.38 5.51
C GLU A 283 -11.44 -16.39 6.26
N ILE A 284 -12.76 -16.61 6.25
CA ILE A 284 -13.69 -15.87 7.09
C ILE A 284 -13.93 -16.63 8.40
N LYS A 285 -13.86 -15.91 9.52
CA LYS A 285 -14.23 -16.37 10.86
C LYS A 285 -15.37 -15.52 11.39
N THR A 286 -16.57 -16.09 11.48
CA THR A 286 -17.73 -15.38 12.05
C THR A 286 -17.62 -15.32 13.58
N LEU A 287 -17.81 -14.13 14.15
CA LEU A 287 -17.77 -13.80 15.58
C LEU A 287 -19.15 -13.72 16.23
#